data_AF-A0A7K1K5B4-F1
#
_entry.id   AF-A0A7K1K5B4-F1
#
_cell.length_a   1.000
_cell.length_b   1.000
_cell.length_c   1.000
_cell.angle_alpha   90.00
_cell.angle_beta   90.00
_cell.angle_gamma   90.00
#
_symmetry.space_group_name_H-M   'P 1'
#
loop_
_entity.id
_entity.type
_entity.pdbx_description
1 polymer ?
#
loop_
_entity_poly.entity_id
_entity_poly.type
_entity_poly.pdbx_seq_one_letter_code
_entity_poly.pdbx_strand_id
1 'polypeptide(L)'
;MGPAIFIMIIGVLVGALMVAAPRGIWWATQSWRFRHPEANEPSALSYAMTRVGGVFVIVVALVLGAMLISNDLSKSAGDKQREQRRAAKAAFVVPPPCYTSAGVTKAGAEILPAAPGNVVPKLAEELQADP
;
A
#
# COMPACT_ATOMS: atom_id res chain seq x y z
N MET A 1 5.31 -5.60 -5.61
CA MET A 1 6.71 -5.75 -5.14
C MET A 1 7.68 -6.13 -6.25
N GLY A 2 7.41 -7.15 -7.07
CA GLY A 2 8.33 -7.63 -8.11
C GLY A 2 8.87 -6.56 -9.07
N PRO A 3 8.02 -5.69 -9.67
CA PRO A 3 8.48 -4.64 -10.58
C PRO A 3 9.40 -3.61 -9.92
N ALA A 4 9.12 -3.23 -8.67
CA ALA A 4 9.92 -2.24 -7.94
C ALA A 4 11.34 -2.74 -7.65
N ILE A 5 11.47 -4.00 -7.24
CA ILE A 5 12.76 -4.64 -6.99
C ILE A 5 13.55 -4.75 -8.29
N PHE A 6 12.90 -5.14 -9.39
CA PHE A 6 13.53 -5.22 -10.71
C PHE A 6 14.09 -3.87 -11.16
N ILE A 7 13.31 -2.79 -11.03
CA ILE A 7 13.75 -1.42 -11.36
C ILE A 7 14.97 -1.01 -10.52
N MET A 8 14.96 -1.31 -9.22
CA MET A 8 16.11 -1.00 -8.36
C MET A 8 17.37 -1.75 -8.79
N ILE A 9 17.27 -3.06 -9.03
CA ILE A 9 18.43 -3.87 -9.42
C ILE A 9 19.00 -3.36 -10.75
N ILE A 10 18.16 -3.20 -11.77
CA ILE A 10 18.63 -2.74 -13.08
C ILE A 10 19.16 -1.31 -13.01
N GLY A 11 18.44 -0.40 -12.36
CA GLY A 11 18.86 0.99 -12.23
C GLY A 11 20.19 1.14 -11.49
N VAL A 12 20.39 0.37 -10.42
CA VAL A 12 21.66 0.36 -9.67
C VAL A 12 22.78 -0.22 -10.52
N LEU A 13 22.56 -1.34 -11.22
CA LEU A 13 23.58 -1.95 -12.08
C LEU A 13 23.99 -1.03 -13.24
N VAL A 14 23.00 -0.44 -13.94
CA VAL A 14 23.26 0.49 -15.05
C VAL A 14 23.98 1.74 -14.54
N GLY A 15 23.49 2.36 -13.47
CA GLY A 15 24.13 3.54 -12.90
C GLY A 15 25.54 3.25 -12.38
N ALA A 16 25.77 2.08 -11.76
CA ALA A 16 27.09 1.66 -11.31
C ALA A 16 28.06 1.48 -12.48
N LEU A 17 27.60 0.90 -13.60
CA LEU A 17 28.39 0.78 -14.82
C LEU A 17 28.78 2.17 -15.37
N MET A 18 27.84 3.11 -15.38
CA MET A 18 28.08 4.50 -15.80
C MET A 18 29.10 5.23 -14.91
N VAL A 19 29.12 4.94 -13.61
CA VAL A 19 30.09 5.49 -12.66
C VAL A 19 31.47 4.86 -12.83
N ALA A 20 31.53 3.53 -12.89
CA ALA A 20 32.78 2.78 -12.87
C ALA A 20 33.56 2.87 -14.19
N ALA A 21 32.88 2.71 -15.33
CA ALA A 21 33.53 2.53 -16.62
C ALA A 21 32.92 3.39 -17.76
N PRO A 22 32.78 4.71 -17.60
CA PRO A 22 32.16 5.56 -18.63
C PRO A 22 32.93 5.55 -19.96
N ARG A 23 34.26 5.42 -19.93
CA ARG A 23 35.11 5.27 -21.12
C ARG A 23 34.85 3.95 -21.85
N GLY A 24 34.70 2.86 -21.09
CA GLY A 24 34.37 1.54 -21.63
C GLY A 24 33.00 1.52 -22.30
N ILE A 25 32.00 2.19 -21.71
CA ILE A 25 30.66 2.33 -22.31
C ILE A 25 30.76 3.03 -23.67
N TRP A 26 31.49 4.14 -23.74
CA TRP A 26 31.65 4.87 -25.00
C TRP A 26 32.35 4.03 -26.06
N TRP A 27 33.42 3.32 -25.70
CA TRP A 27 34.09 2.41 -26.62
C TRP A 27 33.19 1.27 -27.09
N ALA A 28 32.39 0.69 -26.20
CA ALA A 28 31.46 -0.38 -26.57
C ALA A 28 30.31 0.10 -27.47
N THR A 29 29.80 1.32 -27.26
CA THR A 29 28.53 1.77 -27.86
C THR A 29 28.67 2.81 -28.97
N GLN A 30 29.72 3.63 -28.95
CA GLN A 30 29.82 4.83 -29.78
C GLN A 30 31.09 4.89 -30.63
N SER A 31 32.18 4.22 -30.23
CA SER A 31 33.47 4.28 -30.96
C SER A 31 33.34 3.86 -32.43
N TRP A 32 32.54 2.83 -32.71
CA TRP A 32 32.26 2.28 -34.03
C TRP A 32 31.69 3.29 -35.02
N ARG A 33 31.09 4.38 -34.52
CA ARG A 33 30.51 5.43 -35.35
C ARG A 33 31.58 6.31 -36.00
N PHE A 34 32.82 6.27 -35.52
CA PHE A 34 33.89 7.16 -35.97
C PHE A 34 34.98 6.38 -36.69
N ARG A 35 35.50 6.96 -37.77
CA ARG A 35 36.61 6.37 -38.54
C ARG A 35 37.95 6.44 -37.78
N HIS A 36 38.09 7.42 -36.89
CA HIS A 36 39.23 7.58 -35.98
C HIS A 36 38.69 7.79 -34.55
N PRO A 37 38.39 6.69 -33.82
CA PRO A 37 37.76 6.78 -32.51
C PRO A 37 38.65 7.47 -31.46
N GLU A 38 39.96 7.28 -31.50
CA GLU A 38 40.89 7.90 -30.54
C GLU A 38 40.93 9.43 -30.65
N ALA A 39 40.71 9.97 -31.85
CA ALA A 39 40.70 11.42 -32.09
C ALA A 39 39.37 12.10 -31.70
N ASN A 40 38.30 11.31 -31.51
CA ASN A 40 36.97 11.82 -31.19
C ASN A 40 36.44 11.28 -29.85
N GLU A 41 37.36 10.90 -28.95
CA GLU A 41 37.00 10.46 -27.62
C GLU A 41 36.42 11.64 -26.81
N PRO A 42 35.33 11.43 -26.04
CA PRO A 42 34.79 12.42 -25.14
C PRO A 42 35.85 12.99 -24.19
N SER A 43 35.73 14.29 -23.94
CA SER A 43 36.60 14.96 -22.96
C SER A 43 36.44 14.37 -21.55
N ALA A 44 37.44 14.59 -20.69
CA ALA A 44 37.38 14.19 -19.30
C ALA A 44 36.15 14.74 -18.55
N LEU A 45 35.72 15.96 -18.88
CA LEU A 45 34.52 16.58 -18.32
C LEU A 45 33.25 15.83 -18.73
N SER A 46 33.17 15.40 -19.99
CA SER A 46 32.05 14.61 -20.49
C SER A 46 31.94 13.28 -19.75
N TYR A 47 33.06 12.61 -19.49
CA TYR A 47 33.06 11.38 -18.69
C TYR A 47 32.70 11.63 -17.22
N ALA A 48 33.14 12.74 -16.63
CA ALA A 48 32.70 13.13 -15.29
C ALA A 48 31.18 13.33 -15.24
N MET A 49 30.60 13.98 -16.26
CA MET A 49 29.15 14.18 -16.37
C MET A 49 28.40 12.85 -16.48
N THR A 50 28.94 11.87 -17.22
CA THR A 50 28.38 10.52 -17.30
C THR A 50 28.37 9.83 -15.94
N ARG A 51 29.44 9.98 -15.14
CA ARG A 51 29.48 9.42 -13.78
C ARG A 51 28.44 10.08 -12.87
N VAL A 52 28.29 11.41 -12.93
CA VAL A 52 27.24 12.12 -12.20
C VAL A 52 25.85 11.62 -12.62
N GLY A 53 25.64 11.44 -13.92
CA GLY A 53 24.42 10.82 -14.45
C GLY A 53 24.17 9.42 -13.90
N GLY A 54 25.21 8.59 -13.79
CA GLY A 54 25.13 7.26 -13.18
C GLY A 54 24.71 7.29 -11.71
N VAL A 55 25.28 8.20 -10.90
CA VAL A 55 24.86 8.42 -9.50
C VAL A 55 23.40 8.86 -9.45
N PHE A 56 22.99 9.77 -10.33
CA PHE A 56 21.60 10.22 -10.41
C PHE A 56 20.64 9.08 -10.73
N VAL A 57 20.97 8.22 -11.70
CA VAL A 57 20.17 7.03 -12.05
C VAL A 57 20.01 6.09 -10.86
N ILE A 58 21.09 5.85 -10.09
CA ILE A 58 21.03 5.03 -8.87
C ILE A 58 20.03 5.64 -7.88
N VAL A 59 20.16 6.93 -7.57
CA VAL A 59 19.28 7.63 -6.61
C VAL A 59 17.82 7.54 -7.06
N VAL A 60 17.54 7.84 -8.33
CA VAL A 60 16.18 7.77 -8.88
C VAL A 60 15.61 6.35 -8.79
N ALA A 61 16.41 5.33 -9.12
CA ALA A 61 15.97 3.93 -9.05
C ALA A 61 15.60 3.52 -7.62
N LEU A 62 16.41 3.92 -6.63
CA LEU A 62 16.14 3.64 -5.21
C LEU A 62 14.90 4.38 -4.71
N VAL A 63 14.74 5.67 -5.05
CA VAL A 63 13.57 6.47 -4.65
C VAL A 63 12.29 5.92 -5.26
N LEU A 64 12.27 5.69 -6.58
CA LEU A 64 11.11 5.12 -7.26
C LEU A 64 10.78 3.71 -6.75
N GLY A 65 11.80 2.88 -6.56
CA GLY A 65 11.64 1.54 -5.99
C GLY A 65 11.00 1.57 -4.61
N ALA A 66 11.48 2.45 -3.72
CA ALA A 66 10.92 2.63 -2.39
C ALA A 66 9.46 3.10 -2.45
N MET A 67 9.14 4.13 -3.26
CA MET A 67 7.77 4.64 -3.40
C MET A 67 6.80 3.56 -3.89
N LEU A 68 7.20 2.74 -4.87
CA LEU A 68 6.37 1.66 -5.38
C LEU A 68 6.10 0.57 -4.34
N ILE A 69 7.12 0.21 -3.55
CA ILE A 69 6.96 -0.76 -2.45
C ILE A 69 6.02 -0.19 -1.37
N SER A 70 6.21 1.06 -0.96
CA SER A 70 5.35 1.72 0.03
C SER A 70 3.88 1.78 -0.42
N ASN A 71 3.63 2.04 -1.70
CA ASN A 71 2.28 2.06 -2.26
C ASN A 71 1.62 0.67 -2.25
N ASP A 72 2.35 -0.36 -2.67
CA ASP A 72 1.84 -1.75 -2.65
C ASP A 72 1.54 -2.22 -1.22
N LEU A 73 2.40 -1.89 -0.25
CA LEU A 73 2.20 -2.21 1.16
C LEU A 73 0.94 -1.51 1.72
N SER A 74 0.80 -0.20 1.44
CA SER A 74 -0.32 0.60 1.92
C SER A 74 -1.65 0.11 1.34
N LYS A 75 -1.66 -0.25 0.05
CA LYS A 75 -2.83 -0.82 -0.61
C LYS A 75 -3.22 -2.17 0.00
N SER A 76 -2.23 -3.07 0.17
CA SER A 76 -2.48 -4.39 0.78
C SER A 76 -3.01 -4.28 2.22
N ALA A 77 -2.49 -3.35 3.01
CA ALA A 77 -3.00 -3.10 4.37
C ALA A 77 -4.47 -2.61 4.36
N GLY A 78 -4.81 -1.70 3.44
CA GLY A 78 -6.18 -1.22 3.27
C GLY A 78 -7.16 -2.32 2.85
N ASP A 79 -6.73 -3.21 1.94
CA ASP A 79 -7.56 -4.35 1.50
C ASP A 79 -7.83 -5.32 2.64
N LYS A 80 -6.82 -5.65 3.46
CA LYS A 80 -6.98 -6.48 4.66
C LYS A 80 -7.94 -5.88 5.68
N GLN A 81 -7.84 -4.57 5.94
CA GLN A 81 -8.78 -3.88 6.84
C GLN A 81 -10.22 -3.92 6.30
N ARG A 82 -10.40 -3.76 5.00
CA ARG A 82 -11.73 -3.86 4.35
C ARG A 82 -12.32 -5.25 4.48
N GLU A 83 -11.50 -6.29 4.32
CA GLU A 83 -11.91 -7.68 4.48
C GLU A 83 -12.32 -7.99 5.93
N GLN A 84 -11.50 -7.60 6.91
CA GLN A 84 -11.83 -7.74 8.34
C GLN A 84 -13.12 -7.01 8.71
N ARG A 85 -13.31 -5.79 8.20
CA ARG A 85 -14.55 -5.01 8.44
C ARG A 85 -15.77 -5.71 7.81
N ARG A 86 -15.63 -6.36 6.66
CA ARG A 86 -16.70 -7.15 6.04
C ARG A 86 -17.01 -8.41 6.87
N ALA A 87 -15.98 -9.13 7.33
CA ALA A 87 -16.14 -10.30 8.19
C ALA A 87 -16.80 -9.94 9.54
N ALA A 88 -16.38 -8.85 10.17
CA ALA A 88 -16.99 -8.35 11.41
C ALA A 88 -18.46 -7.95 11.21
N LYS A 89 -18.78 -7.30 10.09
CA LYS A 89 -20.18 -6.97 9.73
C LYS A 89 -21.02 -8.23 9.47
N ALA A 90 -20.46 -9.25 8.83
CA ALA A 90 -21.14 -10.53 8.60
C ALA A 90 -21.37 -11.27 9.92
N ALA A 91 -20.40 -11.24 10.84
CA ALA A 91 -20.54 -11.81 12.18
C ALA A 91 -21.58 -11.05 13.04
N PHE A 92 -21.77 -9.75 12.79
CA PHE A 92 -22.76 -8.91 13.46
C PHE A 92 -24.16 -9.01 12.85
N VAL A 93 -24.41 -9.88 11.86
CA VAL A 93 -25.78 -10.13 11.41
C VAL A 93 -26.53 -10.80 12.57
N VAL A 94 -27.28 -9.97 13.31
CA VAL A 94 -28.16 -10.40 14.38
C VAL A 94 -29.12 -11.44 13.78
N PRO A 95 -29.23 -12.66 14.34
CA PRO A 95 -30.21 -13.62 13.85
C PRO A 95 -31.60 -12.95 13.92
N PRO A 96 -32.48 -13.19 12.92
CA PRO A 96 -33.85 -12.71 13.02
C PRO A 96 -34.40 -13.12 14.39
N PRO A 97 -35.16 -12.26 15.09
CA PRO A 97 -35.72 -12.63 16.39
C PRO A 97 -36.48 -13.95 16.20
N CYS A 98 -35.91 -15.04 16.71
CA CYS A 98 -36.57 -16.32 16.71
C CYS A 98 -37.68 -16.20 17.74
N TYR A 99 -38.88 -15.89 17.27
CA TYR A 99 -40.09 -16.04 18.07
C TYR A 99 -40.31 -17.54 18.25
N THR A 100 -39.75 -18.09 19.33
CA THR A 100 -40.25 -19.35 19.88
C THR A 100 -41.66 -19.08 20.41
N SER A 101 -42.59 -19.97 20.12
CA SER A 101 -44.01 -19.88 20.55
C SER A 101 -44.19 -19.88 22.07
N ALA A 102 -43.12 -19.99 22.84
CA ALA A 102 -43.03 -19.59 24.24
C ALA A 102 -42.08 -18.40 24.33
N GLY A 103 -42.61 -17.20 24.61
CA GLY A 103 -41.94 -15.90 24.55
C GLY A 103 -40.71 -15.72 25.44
N VAL A 104 -39.60 -16.37 25.09
CA VAL A 104 -38.30 -16.21 25.76
C VAL A 104 -37.24 -16.03 24.68
N THR A 105 -36.68 -14.83 24.58
CA THR A 105 -35.51 -14.57 23.74
C THR A 105 -34.27 -15.15 24.41
N LYS A 106 -33.37 -15.77 23.64
CA LYS A 106 -32.12 -16.38 24.15
C LYS A 106 -31.04 -15.38 24.62
N ALA A 107 -31.28 -14.08 24.49
CA ALA A 107 -30.61 -13.05 25.26
C ALA A 107 -31.48 -12.82 26.49
N GLY A 108 -30.95 -12.96 27.71
CA GLY A 108 -31.68 -12.96 28.99
C GLY A 108 -32.42 -11.67 29.36
N ALA A 109 -33.17 -11.09 28.42
CA ALA A 109 -34.27 -10.18 28.65
C ALA A 109 -35.53 -11.04 28.85
N GLU A 110 -35.92 -11.21 30.10
CA GLU A 110 -37.22 -11.77 30.46
C GLU A 110 -38.31 -10.83 29.93
N ILE A 111 -38.97 -11.21 28.84
CA ILE A 111 -40.22 -10.56 28.43
C ILE A 111 -41.32 -11.29 29.19
N LEU A 112 -41.66 -10.80 30.38
CA LEU A 112 -42.93 -11.15 31.01
C LEU A 112 -44.05 -10.78 30.02
N PRO A 113 -45.03 -11.67 29.76
CA PRO A 113 -46.10 -11.38 28.81
C PRO A 113 -46.94 -10.22 29.34
N ALA A 114 -46.69 -9.02 28.83
CA ALA A 114 -47.64 -7.93 28.91
C ALA A 114 -48.86 -8.34 28.08
N ALA A 115 -50.03 -8.30 28.71
CA ALA A 115 -51.33 -8.54 28.09
C ALA A 115 -51.45 -7.90 26.69
N PRO A 116 -52.22 -8.52 25.78
CA PRO A 116 -52.19 -8.16 24.35
C PRO A 116 -52.74 -6.75 24.14
N GLY A 117 -51.96 -5.88 23.50
CA GLY A 117 -52.54 -4.73 22.78
C GLY A 117 -51.85 -3.38 22.80
N ASN A 118 -50.72 -3.15 23.49
CA ASN A 118 -50.02 -1.86 23.34
C ASN A 118 -48.60 -1.88 23.91
N VAL A 119 -47.58 -1.53 23.12
CA VAL A 119 -46.22 -1.29 23.61
C VAL A 119 -45.81 0.14 23.31
N VAL A 120 -45.98 1.00 24.31
CA VAL A 120 -45.24 2.25 24.45
C VAL A 120 -43.91 1.88 25.13
N PRO A 121 -42.74 2.23 24.57
CA PRO A 121 -41.48 2.05 25.30
C PRO A 121 -41.50 2.93 26.55
N LYS A 122 -41.37 2.29 27.73
CA LYS A 122 -41.29 2.99 29.02
C LYS A 122 -39.99 3.79 29.03
N LEU A 123 -40.13 5.13 29.07
CA LEU A 123 -39.01 6.06 29.19
C LEU A 123 -38.11 5.66 30.37
N ALA A 124 -36.81 5.82 30.15
CA ALA A 124 -35.77 5.63 31.14
C ALA A 124 -36.12 6.30 32.47
N GLU A 125 -35.87 5.58 33.55
CA GLU A 125 -35.94 6.01 34.93
C GLU A 125 -34.83 7.04 35.21
N GLU A 126 -34.96 8.25 34.67
CA GLU A 126 -34.27 9.45 35.16
C GLU A 126 -35.22 10.14 36.14
N LEU A 127 -35.24 9.64 37.38
CA LEU A 127 -35.86 10.32 38.52
C LEU A 127 -34.95 11.48 38.94
N GLN A 128 -34.96 12.57 38.17
CA GLN A 128 -34.46 13.87 38.61
C GLN A 128 -35.67 14.72 39.03
N ALA A 129 -35.91 14.79 40.33
CA ALA A 129 -36.41 15.95 41.09
C ALA A 129 -37.03 15.46 42.39
N ASP A 130 -36.53 15.97 43.52
CA ASP A 130 -37.44 16.52 44.52
C ASP A 130 -36.74 17.71 45.23
N PRO A 131 -37.52 18.68 45.73
CA PRO A 131 -37.14 20.08 45.97
C PRO A 131 -36.36 20.37 47.25
#